data_AF-A0A5E4TIP0-F1
#
_entry.id   AF-A0A5E4TIP0-F1
#
_cell.length_a   1.000
_cell.length_b   1.000
_cell.length_c   1.000
_cell.angle_alpha   90.00
_cell.angle_beta   90.00
_cell.angle_gamma   90.00
#
_symmetry.space_group_name_H-M   'P 1'
#
loop_
_entity.id
_entity.type
_entity.pdbx_description
1 polymer ?
#
loop_
_entity_poly.entity_id
_entity_poly.type
_entity_poly.pdbx_seq_one_letter_code
_entity_poly.pdbx_strand_id
1 'polypeptide(L)'
;MKQLRIARSLVLTMFALVGAVGIHHPAQARDSDDCEAPVNAWKPRDAVQTMAQQKGWQIDRLRIDDGCYEVKGRDADGRRFKAKLDPVTLDVVRMKREDDDHSGARGRLPDANAGKPPADAPPGGLLKPGTKPQVQIR
;
A
#
# COMPACT_ATOMS: atom_id res chain seq x y z
N MET A 1 35.50 33.82 -43.69
CA MET A 1 35.81 32.65 -44.55
C MET A 1 34.89 31.50 -44.11
N LYS A 2 33.60 31.53 -44.42
CA LYS A 2 32.93 30.77 -45.50
C LYS A 2 33.29 29.27 -45.55
N GLN A 3 32.69 28.53 -44.62
CA GLN A 3 32.06 27.21 -44.76
C GLN A 3 32.48 26.36 -45.98
N LEU A 4 33.37 25.40 -45.76
CA LEU A 4 33.68 24.36 -46.75
C LEU A 4 32.69 23.20 -46.59
N ARG A 5 31.78 23.11 -47.57
CA ARG A 5 30.82 22.02 -47.76
C ARG A 5 31.58 20.73 -48.06
N ILE A 6 31.77 19.87 -47.06
CA ILE A 6 32.21 18.49 -47.29
C ILE A 6 30.97 17.61 -47.35
N ALA A 7 30.93 16.89 -48.46
CA ALA A 7 29.79 16.23 -49.03
C ALA A 7 29.19 15.15 -48.11
N ARG A 8 27.90 14.95 -48.35
CA ARG A 8 27.05 13.86 -47.89
C ARG A 8 27.70 12.50 -48.17
N SER A 9 28.47 12.00 -47.20
CA SER A 9 28.74 10.56 -47.11
C SER A 9 27.60 9.92 -46.34
N LEU A 10 26.57 9.51 -47.09
CA LEU A 10 25.59 8.50 -46.68
C LEU A 10 26.34 7.21 -46.40
N VAL A 11 26.85 7.05 -45.18
CA VAL A 11 27.25 5.74 -44.68
C VAL A 11 26.03 5.18 -43.95
N LEU A 12 25.24 4.43 -44.71
CA LEU A 12 24.10 3.67 -44.23
C LEU A 12 24.64 2.48 -43.41
N THR A 13 25.07 2.71 -42.17
CA THR A 13 25.38 1.62 -41.23
C THR A 13 24.08 0.98 -40.77
N MET A 14 23.65 -0.04 -41.51
CA MET A 14 22.64 -0.99 -41.11
C MET A 14 23.17 -1.77 -39.90
N PHE A 15 22.89 -1.31 -38.69
CA PHE A 15 23.14 -2.09 -37.48
C PHE A 15 22.09 -3.20 -37.42
N ALA A 16 22.55 -4.44 -37.61
CA ALA A 16 21.76 -5.64 -37.44
C ALA A 16 21.16 -5.68 -36.02
N LEU A 17 19.83 -5.75 -35.95
CA LEU A 17 19.09 -6.03 -34.73
C LEU A 17 19.46 -7.44 -34.25
N VAL A 18 20.37 -7.52 -33.29
CA VAL A 18 20.57 -8.75 -32.50
C VAL A 18 19.39 -8.85 -31.56
N GLY A 19 18.50 -9.80 -31.83
CA GLY A 19 17.35 -10.11 -31.00
C GLY A 19 17.79 -10.59 -29.62
N ALA A 20 17.61 -9.75 -28.61
CA ALA A 20 17.61 -10.19 -27.23
C ALA A 20 16.30 -10.96 -26.99
N VAL A 21 16.42 -12.27 -26.77
CA VAL A 21 15.33 -13.14 -26.32
C VAL A 21 14.85 -12.61 -24.97
N GLY A 22 13.70 -11.94 -24.97
CA GLY A 22 13.02 -11.52 -23.75
C GLY A 22 12.53 -12.76 -22.99
N ILE A 23 12.90 -12.89 -21.72
CA ILE A 23 12.26 -13.85 -20.81
C ILE A 23 10.87 -13.28 -20.51
N HIS A 24 9.86 -13.78 -21.23
CA HIS A 24 8.46 -13.47 -20.97
C HIS A 24 8.05 -14.22 -19.70
N HIS A 25 8.11 -13.55 -18.54
CA HIS A 25 7.46 -14.06 -17.34
C HIS A 25 5.94 -14.01 -17.59
N PRO A 26 5.21 -15.13 -17.46
CA PRO A 26 3.77 -15.10 -17.58
C PRO A 26 3.22 -14.30 -16.40
N ALA A 27 2.79 -13.07 -16.66
CA ALA A 27 1.95 -12.31 -15.74
C ALA A 27 0.60 -13.03 -15.65
N GLN A 28 0.51 -13.98 -14.73
CA GLN A 28 -0.76 -14.64 -14.43
C GLN A 28 -1.61 -13.65 -13.65
N ALA A 29 -2.62 -13.10 -14.31
CA ALA A 29 -3.70 -12.39 -13.67
C ALA A 29 -4.52 -13.40 -12.84
N ARG A 30 -4.07 -13.67 -11.62
CA ARG A 30 -4.92 -14.18 -10.54
C ARG A 30 -5.24 -13.01 -9.62
N ASP A 31 -6.34 -13.16 -8.88
CA ASP A 31 -6.97 -12.16 -8.01
C ASP A 31 -6.04 -11.00 -7.65
N SER A 32 -6.32 -9.81 -8.19
CA SER A 32 -5.39 -8.67 -8.34
C SER A 32 -4.78 -8.12 -7.03
N ASP A 33 -5.05 -8.76 -5.91
CA ASP A 33 -4.65 -8.38 -4.56
C ASP A 33 -3.49 -9.21 -3.99
N ASP A 34 -3.15 -10.37 -4.58
CA ASP A 34 -2.09 -11.27 -4.11
C ASP A 34 -0.96 -11.41 -5.16
N CYS A 35 0.29 -11.47 -4.69
CA CYS A 35 1.47 -11.50 -5.55
C CYS A 35 2.05 -12.91 -5.56
N GLU A 36 2.35 -13.44 -6.75
CA GLU A 36 2.85 -14.80 -6.91
C GLU A 36 4.26 -14.77 -7.52
N ALA A 37 5.28 -14.80 -6.64
CA ALA A 37 6.67 -14.79 -7.05
C ALA A 37 7.52 -15.71 -6.15
N PRO A 38 8.48 -16.46 -6.72
CA PRO A 38 9.38 -17.29 -5.93
C PRO A 38 10.28 -16.41 -5.07
N VAL A 39 10.47 -16.77 -3.80
CA VAL A 39 11.18 -15.94 -2.79
C VAL A 39 12.59 -15.53 -3.22
N ASN A 40 13.27 -16.35 -4.03
CA ASN A 40 14.60 -16.05 -4.56
C ASN A 40 14.63 -14.92 -5.60
N ALA A 41 13.48 -14.57 -6.20
CA ALA A 41 13.35 -13.47 -7.14
C ALA A 41 12.98 -12.14 -6.46
N TRP A 42 12.72 -12.16 -5.14
CA TRP A 42 12.27 -10.98 -4.42
C TRP A 42 13.40 -9.98 -4.28
N LYS A 43 13.11 -8.72 -4.58
CA LYS A 43 14.02 -7.63 -4.30
C LYS A 43 14.17 -7.46 -2.78
N PRO A 44 15.38 -7.18 -2.29
CA PRO A 44 15.60 -6.98 -0.87
C PRO A 44 14.83 -5.75 -0.32
N ARG A 45 14.64 -5.72 1.00
CA ARG A 45 13.86 -4.66 1.68
C ARG A 45 14.44 -3.26 1.51
N ASP A 46 15.76 -3.15 1.34
CA ASP A 46 16.45 -1.89 1.05
C ASP A 46 16.06 -1.30 -0.32
N ALA A 47 15.72 -2.15 -1.30
CA ALA A 47 15.16 -1.70 -2.58
C ALA A 47 13.79 -1.05 -2.39
N VAL A 48 12.96 -1.58 -1.48
CA VAL A 48 11.68 -0.96 -1.11
C VAL A 48 11.92 0.41 -0.45
N GLN A 49 12.93 0.51 0.43
CA GLN A 49 13.28 1.79 1.07
C GLN A 49 13.77 2.83 0.06
N THR A 50 14.61 2.40 -0.89
CA THR A 50 15.13 3.27 -1.95
C THR A 50 13.99 3.79 -2.83
N MET A 51 13.08 2.89 -3.24
CA MET A 51 11.89 3.26 -4.00
C MET A 51 11.00 4.24 -3.23
N ALA A 52 10.79 4.01 -1.92
CA ALA A 52 10.01 4.92 -1.10
C ALA A 52 10.63 6.31 -1.00
N GLN A 53 11.95 6.41 -0.82
CA GLN A 53 12.66 7.69 -0.84
C GLN A 53 12.47 8.41 -2.17
N GLN A 54 12.57 7.71 -3.30
CA GLN A 54 12.35 8.28 -4.64
C GLN A 54 10.92 8.81 -4.83
N LYS A 55 9.93 8.18 -4.19
CA LYS A 55 8.53 8.62 -4.21
C LYS A 55 8.20 9.68 -3.15
N GLY A 56 9.14 10.07 -2.30
CA GLY A 56 8.90 10.95 -1.16
C GLY A 56 8.04 10.31 -0.06
N TRP A 57 8.01 8.98 0.01
CA TRP A 57 7.24 8.24 0.99
C TRP A 57 8.04 8.05 2.29
N GLN A 58 7.37 8.24 3.43
CA GLN A 58 7.87 7.85 4.74
C GLN A 58 7.26 6.50 5.13
N ILE A 59 8.10 5.46 5.25
CA ILE A 59 7.68 4.13 5.66
C ILE A 59 7.63 4.07 7.19
N ASP A 60 6.45 3.76 7.75
CA ASP A 60 6.30 3.42 9.18
C ASP A 60 6.40 1.90 9.40
N ARG A 61 6.01 1.09 8.41
CA ARG A 61 6.05 -0.37 8.50
C ARG A 61 6.22 -1.02 7.12
N LEU A 62 7.11 -2.01 7.04
CA LEU A 62 7.29 -2.89 5.87
C LEU A 62 7.20 -4.36 6.30
N ARG A 63 6.25 -5.11 5.72
CA ARG A 63 6.04 -6.54 5.99
C ARG A 63 5.83 -7.31 4.69
N ILE A 64 5.83 -8.63 4.81
CA ILE A 64 5.47 -9.56 3.74
C ILE A 64 4.08 -10.09 4.08
N ASP A 65 3.13 -10.00 3.16
CA ASP A 65 1.71 -10.34 3.35
C ASP A 65 1.17 -10.92 2.03
N ASP A 66 0.62 -12.14 2.07
CA ASP A 66 0.06 -12.85 0.90
C ASP A 66 0.95 -12.81 -0.36
N GLY A 67 2.25 -13.04 -0.18
CA GLY A 67 3.23 -13.02 -1.27
C GLY A 67 3.63 -11.63 -1.77
N CYS A 68 3.09 -10.54 -1.23
CA CYS A 68 3.45 -9.16 -1.55
C CYS A 68 4.29 -8.50 -0.45
N TYR A 69 4.96 -7.40 -0.79
CA TYR A 69 5.39 -6.44 0.23
C TYR A 69 4.24 -5.52 0.63
N GLU A 70 3.92 -5.46 1.92
CA GLU A 70 3.00 -4.46 2.47
C GLU A 70 3.79 -3.30 3.09
N VAL A 71 3.56 -2.09 2.57
CA VAL A 71 4.07 -0.83 3.12
C VAL A 71 2.92 -0.06 3.78
N LYS A 72 3.12 0.37 5.02
CA LYS A 72 2.30 1.43 5.64
C LYS A 72 3.16 2.66 5.88
N GLY A 73 2.61 3.83 5.58
CA GLY A 73 3.42 5.05 5.60
C GLY A 73 2.63 6.33 5.40
N ARG A 74 3.38 7.39 5.14
CA ARG A 74 2.89 8.67 4.62
C ARG A 74 3.44 8.92 3.22
N ASP A 75 2.60 9.37 2.30
CA ASP A 75 3.02 9.75 0.96
C ASP A 75 3.71 11.14 0.95
N ALA A 76 4.09 11.63 -0.22
CA ALA A 76 4.74 12.93 -0.38
C ALA A 76 3.87 14.11 0.09
N ASP A 77 2.54 13.95 0.07
CA ASP A 77 1.58 14.94 0.55
C ASP A 77 1.33 14.82 2.07
N GLY A 78 2.00 13.88 2.74
CA GLY A 78 1.83 13.59 4.17
C GLY A 78 0.61 12.73 4.50
N ARG A 79 -0.12 12.21 3.51
CA ARG A 79 -1.33 11.39 3.73
C ARG A 79 -0.97 9.95 4.06
N ARG A 80 -1.74 9.36 4.97
CA ARG A 80 -1.56 7.96 5.38
C ARG A 80 -2.00 7.00 4.28
N PHE A 81 -1.21 5.95 4.06
CA PHE A 81 -1.55 4.92 3.09
C PHE A 81 -1.08 3.52 3.55
N LYS A 82 -1.74 2.50 2.98
CA LYS A 82 -1.26 1.11 2.92
C LYS A 82 -1.12 0.71 1.45
N ALA A 83 0.05 0.25 1.04
CA ALA A 83 0.30 -0.27 -0.31
C ALA A 83 0.77 -1.73 -0.29
N LYS A 84 0.23 -2.57 -1.18
CA LYS A 84 0.80 -3.87 -1.54
C LYS A 84 1.67 -3.65 -2.80
N LEU A 85 2.91 -4.13 -2.77
CA LEU A 85 3.88 -4.03 -3.85
C LEU A 85 4.25 -5.42 -4.37
N ASP A 86 4.43 -5.52 -5.68
CA ASP A 86 5.01 -6.71 -6.30
C ASP A 86 6.46 -6.88 -5.81
N PRO A 87 6.84 -8.06 -5.30
CA PRO A 87 8.16 -8.24 -4.71
C PRO A 87 9.31 -8.28 -5.73
N VAL A 88 9.02 -8.52 -7.02
CA VAL A 88 10.02 -8.59 -8.10
C VAL A 88 10.20 -7.24 -8.77
N THR A 89 9.12 -6.51 -9.02
CA THR A 89 9.17 -5.22 -9.73
C THR A 89 9.12 -4.00 -8.81
N LEU A 90 8.59 -4.15 -7.60
CA LEU A 90 8.20 -3.08 -6.67
C LEU A 90 7.08 -2.17 -7.21
N ASP A 91 6.33 -2.63 -8.20
CA ASP A 91 5.15 -1.93 -8.68
C ASP A 91 4.04 -1.95 -7.63
N VAL A 92 3.26 -0.87 -7.58
CA VAL A 92 2.13 -0.76 -6.66
C VAL A 92 0.96 -1.58 -7.22
N VAL A 93 0.70 -2.72 -6.60
CA VAL A 93 -0.41 -3.61 -6.96
C VAL A 93 -1.73 -3.07 -6.39
N ARG A 94 -1.70 -2.60 -5.14
CA ARG A 94 -2.84 -1.97 -4.49
C ARG A 94 -2.40 -0.86 -3.57
N MET A 95 -3.15 0.24 -3.52
CA MET A 95 -2.96 1.29 -2.51
C MET A 95 -4.31 1.71 -1.93
N LYS A 96 -4.39 1.80 -0.61
CA LYS A 96 -5.54 2.32 0.14
C LYS A 96 -5.09 3.52 0.96
N ARG A 97 -5.94 4.54 1.07
CA ARG A 97 -5.74 5.64 2.00
C ARG A 97 -6.64 5.45 3.22
N GLU A 98 -6.19 5.89 4.40
CA GLU A 98 -6.94 5.65 5.65
C GLU A 98 -8.27 6.46 5.73
N ASP A 99 -8.43 7.52 4.93
CA ASP A 99 -9.68 8.28 4.79
C ASP A 99 -10.80 7.50 4.08
N ASP A 100 -10.45 6.47 3.31
CA ASP A 100 -11.39 5.63 2.56
C ASP A 100 -12.03 4.51 3.41
N ASP A 101 -11.57 4.29 4.64
CA ASP A 101 -12.02 3.16 5.48
C ASP A 101 -13.33 3.42 6.26
N HIS A 102 -13.98 4.57 6.05
CA HIS A 102 -15.26 4.92 6.71
C HIS A 102 -16.54 4.42 6.00
N SER A 103 -16.45 3.78 4.83
CA SER A 103 -17.63 3.19 4.16
C SER A 103 -17.93 1.74 4.58
N GLY A 104 -17.40 1.30 5.72
CA GLY A 104 -17.83 0.09 6.40
C GLY A 104 -19.15 0.31 7.14
N ALA A 105 -20.22 0.65 6.43
CA ALA A 105 -21.59 0.57 6.94
C ALA A 105 -21.97 -0.90 7.19
N ARG A 106 -21.35 -1.52 8.20
CA ARG A 106 -22.00 -2.63 8.89
C ARG A 106 -23.18 -2.02 9.61
N GLY A 107 -24.35 -2.15 8.97
CA GLY A 107 -25.62 -1.70 9.49
C GLY A 107 -25.78 -2.10 10.95
N ARG A 108 -25.63 -1.13 11.85
CA ARG A 108 -26.44 -1.11 13.04
C ARG A 108 -27.82 -0.69 12.55
N LEU A 109 -28.65 -1.69 12.24
CA LEU A 109 -30.10 -1.46 12.17
C LEU A 109 -30.47 -0.71 13.46
N PRO A 110 -31.15 0.44 13.40
CA PRO A 110 -31.80 0.99 14.57
C PRO A 110 -32.76 -0.11 15.04
N ASP A 111 -32.51 -0.65 16.23
CA ASP A 111 -33.38 -1.65 16.82
C ASP A 111 -34.77 -1.02 16.98
N ALA A 112 -35.68 -1.37 16.07
CA ALA A 112 -37.05 -0.90 16.04
C ALA A 112 -37.92 -1.68 17.04
N ASN A 113 -37.36 -2.05 18.18
CA ASN A 113 -38.07 -2.63 19.32
C ASN A 113 -37.84 -1.85 20.63
N ALA A 114 -37.67 -0.53 20.53
CA ALA A 114 -37.93 0.38 21.65
C ALA A 114 -39.45 0.47 21.92
N GLY A 115 -39.99 -0.63 22.44
CA GLY A 115 -41.43 -0.85 22.58
C GLY A 115 -41.85 -1.44 23.92
N LYS A 116 -41.19 -1.11 25.04
CA LYS A 116 -41.78 -1.11 26.40
C LYS A 116 -40.79 -0.56 27.44
N PRO A 117 -41.10 0.50 28.21
CA PRO A 117 -40.37 0.75 29.45
C PRO A 117 -40.80 -0.26 30.52
N PRO A 118 -39.88 -1.00 31.17
CA PRO A 118 -40.16 -1.50 32.50
C PRO A 118 -40.19 -0.29 33.44
N ALA A 119 -41.38 -0.02 33.97
CA ALA A 119 -41.52 0.79 35.17
C ALA A 119 -40.72 0.11 36.30
N ASP A 120 -40.13 0.94 37.16
CA ASP A 120 -39.50 0.58 38.44
C ASP A 120 -38.02 0.15 38.39
N ALA A 121 -37.11 1.13 38.38
CA ALA A 121 -35.78 1.01 39.02
C ALA A 121 -35.24 2.40 39.47
N PRO A 122 -34.59 2.50 40.65
CA PRO A 122 -34.50 3.75 41.43
C PRO A 122 -33.34 4.68 41.02
N PRO A 123 -33.37 5.97 41.41
CA PRO A 123 -32.35 6.93 41.03
C PRO A 123 -31.14 6.81 41.97
N GLY A 124 -29.99 6.40 41.43
CA GLY A 124 -28.75 6.32 42.19
C GLY A 124 -27.55 6.35 41.27
N GLY A 125 -27.09 7.55 40.91
CA GLY A 125 -25.88 7.74 40.12
C GLY A 125 -24.61 7.41 40.90
N LEU A 126 -23.49 7.28 40.20
CA LEU A 126 -22.12 7.57 40.67
C LEU A 126 -21.13 6.97 39.68
N LEU A 127 -20.75 7.71 38.64
CA LEU A 127 -19.38 7.69 38.09
C LEU A 127 -19.15 9.01 37.34
N LYS A 128 -18.59 10.00 38.04
CA LYS A 128 -18.02 11.21 37.42
C LYS A 128 -16.64 10.84 36.84
N PRO A 129 -16.28 11.26 35.63
CA PRO A 129 -14.93 11.05 35.09
C PRO A 129 -13.90 11.82 35.95
N GLY A 130 -12.92 11.14 36.56
CA GLY A 130 -11.85 11.81 37.30
C GLY A 130 -11.18 11.04 38.45
N THR A 131 -11.69 9.87 38.87
CA THR A 131 -11.08 9.11 39.97
C THR A 131 -10.12 8.04 39.44
N LYS A 132 -8.84 8.11 39.85
CA LYS A 132 -7.81 7.10 39.53
C LYS A 132 -8.20 5.74 40.12
N PRO A 133 -8.03 4.62 39.38
CA PRO A 133 -8.34 3.30 39.91
C PRO A 133 -7.30 2.90 40.97
N GLN A 134 -7.79 2.53 42.16
CA GLN A 134 -6.98 1.87 43.19
C GLN A 134 -6.95 0.37 42.88
N VAL A 135 -5.78 -0.15 42.51
CA VAL A 135 -5.55 -1.60 42.34
C VAL A 135 -5.32 -2.20 43.73
N GLN A 136 -6.19 -3.10 44.18
CA GLN A 136 -5.84 -4.03 45.25
C GLN A 136 -5.43 -5.36 44.63
N ILE A 137 -4.15 -5.67 44.75
CA ILE A 137 -3.59 -6.99 44.43
C ILE A 137 -3.88 -7.89 45.64
N ARG A 138 -4.51 -9.04 45.41
CA ARG A 138 -4.62 -10.12 46.39
C ARG A 138 -3.52 -11.13 46.15
#